data_AF-A0AAD4Z0I4-F1
#
_entry.id   AF-A0AAD4Z0I4-F1
#
_cell.length_a   1.000
_cell.length_b   1.000
_cell.length_c   1.000
_cell.angle_alpha   90.00
_cell.angle_beta   90.00
_cell.angle_gamma   90.00
#
_symmetry.space_group_name_H-M   'P 1'
#
loop_
_entity.id
_entity.type
_entity.pdbx_description
1 polymer ?
#
loop_
_entity_poly.entity_id
_entity_poly.type
_entity_poly.pdbx_seq_one_letter_code
_entity_poly.pdbx_strand_id
1 'polypeptide(L)'
;MDSPMSQDSPIEKEPRPIGRKAAKAKRGSNSSKNASKFLEELSKHQDMRIEMDLKQQEHDMAIQLEYAKEREYVRKEREYVREQNIEKKDRETMAMDISHMSPKTKQFWKLERRHVMRRRLFRDDGPSNKDWLNDENH
;
A
#
# COMPACT_ATOMS: atom_id res chain seq x y z
N MET A 1 -53.82 -19.80 -75.68
CA MET A 1 -52.45 -19.24 -75.79
C MET A 1 -51.81 -19.42 -74.42
N ASP A 2 -51.46 -20.62 -73.94
CA ASP A 2 -50.54 -21.65 -74.50
C ASP A 2 -49.21 -21.02 -74.94
N SER A 3 -48.07 -21.27 -74.28
CA SER A 3 -47.38 -22.57 -74.24
C SER A 3 -46.36 -22.68 -73.07
N PRO A 4 -45.81 -23.88 -72.78
CA PRO A 4 -45.69 -24.42 -71.43
C PRO A 4 -44.26 -24.53 -70.88
N MET A 5 -44.15 -24.55 -69.55
CA MET A 5 -42.93 -24.93 -68.83
C MET A 5 -42.57 -26.39 -69.12
N SER A 6 -41.33 -26.59 -69.54
CA SER A 6 -40.67 -27.88 -69.75
C SER A 6 -40.75 -28.77 -68.51
N GLN A 7 -41.10 -30.03 -68.77
CA GLN A 7 -41.04 -31.15 -67.83
C GLN A 7 -39.60 -31.36 -67.37
N ASP A 8 -39.38 -31.45 -66.06
CA ASP A 8 -38.18 -32.05 -65.50
C ASP A 8 -38.56 -33.47 -65.05
N SER A 9 -37.83 -34.46 -65.55
CA SER A 9 -38.19 -35.87 -65.36
C SER A 9 -37.99 -36.28 -63.89
N PRO A 10 -38.81 -37.21 -63.34
CA PRO A 10 -38.62 -37.67 -61.97
C PRO A 10 -37.32 -38.46 -61.86
N ILE A 11 -36.36 -37.97 -61.06
CA ILE A 11 -35.19 -38.73 -60.66
C ILE A 11 -35.64 -39.87 -59.73
N GLU A 12 -35.51 -41.12 -60.19
CA GLU A 12 -35.66 -42.31 -59.36
C GLU A 12 -34.56 -42.30 -58.28
N LYS A 13 -34.95 -42.21 -57.00
CA LYS A 13 -34.04 -42.38 -55.87
C LYS A 13 -34.28 -43.74 -55.26
N GLU A 14 -33.25 -44.58 -55.22
CA GLU A 14 -33.31 -45.87 -54.52
C GLU A 14 -33.70 -45.70 -53.03
N PRO A 15 -34.55 -46.59 -52.48
CA PRO A 15 -34.98 -46.51 -51.10
C PRO A 15 -33.83 -46.91 -50.15
N ARG A 16 -33.42 -45.99 -49.27
CA ARG A 16 -32.46 -46.30 -48.20
C ARG A 16 -33.09 -47.28 -47.20
N PRO A 17 -32.37 -48.30 -46.73
CA PRO A 17 -32.93 -49.24 -45.75
C PRO A 17 -33.15 -48.55 -44.40
N ILE A 18 -34.40 -48.35 -44.06
CA ILE A 18 -34.90 -47.88 -42.76
C ILE A 18 -34.86 -49.08 -41.80
N GLY A 19 -34.07 -48.97 -40.73
CA GLY A 19 -34.21 -49.86 -39.56
C GLY A 19 -32.92 -50.40 -38.97
N ARG A 20 -32.19 -49.58 -38.20
CA ARG A 20 -31.31 -50.06 -37.12
C ARG A 20 -31.38 -49.09 -35.94
N LYS A 21 -31.97 -49.52 -34.83
CA LYS A 21 -31.88 -48.79 -33.54
C LYS A 21 -30.49 -49.05 -32.94
N ALA A 22 -29.74 -47.99 -32.63
CA ALA A 22 -28.44 -48.11 -31.98
C ALA A 22 -28.62 -48.41 -30.49
N ALA A 23 -28.09 -49.56 -30.03
CA ALA A 23 -27.99 -49.86 -28.60
C ALA A 23 -26.97 -48.90 -27.96
N LYS A 24 -27.41 -48.08 -26.99
CA LYS A 24 -26.52 -47.24 -26.19
C LYS A 24 -25.83 -48.11 -25.13
N ALA A 25 -24.54 -48.36 -25.30
CA ALA A 25 -23.72 -48.94 -24.24
C ALA A 25 -23.60 -47.93 -23.08
N LYS A 26 -24.00 -48.34 -21.87
CA LYS A 26 -23.82 -47.56 -20.65
C LYS A 26 -22.34 -47.64 -20.26
N ARG A 27 -21.52 -46.68 -20.69
CA ARG A 27 -20.12 -46.55 -20.20
C ARG A 27 -20.17 -46.32 -18.70
N GLY A 28 -19.80 -47.33 -17.92
CA GLY A 28 -19.62 -47.20 -16.47
C GLY A 28 -18.57 -46.13 -16.18
N SER A 29 -18.96 -45.10 -15.42
CA SER A 29 -18.09 -43.97 -15.07
C SER A 29 -17.10 -44.40 -13.99
N ASN A 30 -15.87 -44.71 -14.39
CA ASN A 30 -14.71 -44.97 -13.54
C ASN A 30 -13.70 -43.79 -13.57
N SER A 31 -14.10 -42.63 -14.11
CA SER A 31 -13.25 -41.45 -14.34
C SER A 31 -13.12 -40.51 -13.13
N SER A 32 -14.05 -40.56 -12.17
CA SER A 32 -14.17 -39.52 -11.12
C SER A 32 -13.06 -39.53 -10.06
N LYS A 33 -12.51 -40.69 -9.69
CA LYS A 33 -11.47 -40.78 -8.64
C LYS A 33 -10.16 -40.11 -9.06
N ASN A 34 -9.72 -40.29 -10.30
CA ASN A 34 -8.49 -39.68 -10.79
C ASN A 34 -8.67 -38.19 -11.09
N ALA A 35 -9.85 -37.78 -11.58
CA ALA A 35 -10.18 -36.37 -11.76
C ALA A 35 -10.19 -35.59 -10.43
N SER A 36 -10.72 -36.19 -9.35
CA SER A 36 -10.74 -35.53 -8.03
C SER A 36 -9.34 -35.29 -7.48
N LYS A 37 -8.43 -36.27 -7.60
CA LYS A 37 -7.04 -36.14 -7.16
C LYS A 37 -6.29 -35.04 -7.92
N PHE A 38 -6.52 -34.95 -9.23
CA PHE A 38 -5.92 -33.91 -10.07
C PHE A 38 -6.39 -32.50 -9.69
N LEU A 39 -7.69 -32.33 -9.40
CA LEU A 39 -8.23 -31.04 -8.95
C LEU A 39 -7.71 -30.66 -7.56
N GLU A 40 -7.59 -31.63 -6.65
CA GLU A 40 -7.02 -31.41 -5.32
C GLU A 40 -5.55 -30.98 -5.40
N GLU A 41 -4.78 -31.61 -6.29
CA GLU A 41 -3.37 -31.26 -6.52
C GLU A 41 -3.21 -29.85 -7.13
N LEU A 42 -4.08 -29.46 -8.07
CA LEU A 42 -4.15 -28.09 -8.57
C LEU A 42 -4.47 -27.08 -7.47
N SER A 43 -5.42 -27.39 -6.59
CA SER A 43 -5.76 -26.51 -5.44
C SER A 43 -4.55 -26.31 -4.54
N LYS A 44 -3.86 -27.39 -4.14
CA LYS A 44 -2.66 -27.31 -3.29
C LYS A 44 -1.56 -26.46 -3.93
N HIS A 45 -1.34 -26.62 -5.24
CA HIS A 45 -0.37 -25.80 -5.97
C HIS A 45 -0.75 -24.32 -6.01
N GLN A 46 -2.04 -24.00 -6.16
CA GLN A 46 -2.54 -22.63 -6.10
C GLN A 46 -2.36 -22.04 -4.70
N ASP A 47 -2.72 -22.79 -3.66
CA ASP A 47 -2.59 -22.36 -2.25
C ASP A 47 -1.13 -22.05 -1.89
N MET A 48 -0.20 -22.94 -2.27
CA MET A 48 1.24 -22.70 -2.05
C MET A 48 1.75 -21.45 -2.77
N ARG A 49 1.26 -21.19 -3.99
CA ARG A 49 1.64 -19.98 -4.74
C ARG A 49 1.13 -18.72 -4.06
N ILE A 50 -0.13 -18.71 -3.62
CA ILE A 50 -0.73 -17.58 -2.90
C ILE A 50 0.02 -17.31 -1.60
N GLU A 51 0.37 -18.35 -0.85
CA GLU A 51 1.14 -18.21 0.40
C GLU A 51 2.53 -17.60 0.15
N MET A 52 3.23 -18.04 -0.90
CA MET A 52 4.53 -17.48 -1.28
C MET A 52 4.42 -16.02 -1.71
N ASP A 53 3.43 -15.68 -2.53
CA ASP A 53 3.20 -14.31 -2.99
C ASP A 53 2.87 -13.38 -1.81
N LEU A 54 2.07 -13.86 -0.84
CA LEU A 54 1.75 -13.10 0.38
C LEU A 54 2.99 -12.86 1.24
N LYS A 55 3.81 -13.88 1.49
CA LYS A 55 5.07 -13.74 2.24
C LYS A 55 6.03 -12.76 1.58
N GLN A 56 6.11 -12.78 0.25
CA GLN A 56 6.92 -11.84 -0.50
C GLN A 56 6.39 -10.40 -0.32
N GLN A 57 5.08 -10.21 -0.44
CA GLN A 57 4.45 -8.91 -0.24
C GLN A 57 4.68 -8.38 1.18
N GLU A 58 4.52 -9.22 2.20
CA GLU A 58 4.78 -8.86 3.60
C GLU A 58 6.23 -8.43 3.82
N HIS A 59 7.18 -9.17 3.26
CA HIS A 59 8.59 -8.84 3.33
C HIS A 59 8.91 -7.50 2.65
N ASP A 60 8.36 -7.28 1.46
CA ASP A 60 8.57 -6.03 0.73
C ASP A 60 7.96 -4.83 1.47
N MET A 61 6.78 -5.01 2.07
CA MET A 61 6.16 -3.98 2.92
C MET A 61 6.98 -3.71 4.19
N ALA A 62 7.55 -4.74 4.82
CA ALA A 62 8.40 -4.58 6.00
C ALA A 62 9.65 -3.73 5.69
N ILE A 63 10.31 -3.97 4.55
CA ILE A 63 11.45 -3.17 4.10
C ILE A 63 11.06 -1.70 3.92
N GLN A 64 9.91 -1.43 3.30
CA GLN A 64 9.44 -0.05 3.09
C GLN A 64 9.14 0.66 4.41
N LEU A 65 8.55 -0.06 5.37
CA LEU A 65 8.27 0.47 6.71
C LEU A 65 9.56 0.77 7.48
N GLU A 66 10.55 -0.12 7.43
CA GLU A 66 11.86 0.12 8.06
C GLU A 66 12.56 1.34 7.45
N TYR A 67 12.57 1.44 6.12
CA TYR A 67 13.15 2.59 5.42
C TYR A 67 12.43 3.91 5.77
N ALA A 68 11.09 3.90 5.84
CA ALA A 68 10.33 5.07 6.28
C ALA A 68 10.64 5.45 7.73
N LYS A 69 10.76 4.46 8.62
CA LYS A 69 11.12 4.65 10.03
C LYS A 69 12.53 5.25 10.17
N GLU A 70 13.52 4.72 9.44
CA GLU A 70 14.89 5.24 9.43
C GLU A 70 14.94 6.71 8.95
N ARG A 71 14.19 7.04 7.90
CA ARG A 71 14.07 8.42 7.41
C ARG A 71 13.51 9.38 8.46
N GLU A 72 12.52 8.95 9.22
CA GLU A 72 11.96 9.74 10.33
C GLU A 72 12.95 9.87 11.50
N TYR A 73 13.73 8.83 11.82
CA TYR A 73 14.81 8.96 12.81
C TYR A 73 15.85 9.99 12.41
N VAL A 74 16.34 9.92 11.16
CA VAL A 74 17.32 10.89 10.64
C VAL A 74 16.75 12.31 10.67
N ARG A 75 15.46 12.47 10.36
CA ARG A 75 14.77 13.76 10.44
C ARG A 75 14.72 14.27 11.88
N LYS A 76 14.32 13.42 12.83
CA LYS A 76 14.22 13.77 14.26
C LYS A 76 15.58 14.10 14.86
N GLU A 77 16.63 13.37 14.48
CA GLU A 77 18.00 13.65 14.92
C GLU A 77 18.48 15.02 14.42
N ARG A 78 18.23 15.34 13.14
CA ARG A 78 18.53 16.68 12.59
C ARG A 78 17.75 17.78 13.30
N GLU A 79 16.51 17.51 13.68
CA GLU A 79 15.68 18.45 14.43
C GLU A 79 16.23 18.67 15.84
N TYR A 80 16.59 17.61 16.55
CA TYR A 80 17.23 17.67 17.85
C TYR A 80 18.53 18.48 17.81
N VAL A 81 19.40 18.23 16.83
CA VAL A 81 20.64 19.00 16.63
C VAL A 81 20.33 20.48 16.37
N ARG A 82 19.32 20.79 15.55
CA ARG A 82 18.92 22.18 15.31
C ARG A 82 18.41 22.84 16.59
N GLU A 83 17.62 22.15 17.37
CA GLU A 83 17.07 22.64 18.64
C GLU A 83 18.17 22.93 19.65
N GLN A 84 19.11 21.99 19.82
CA GLN A 84 20.29 22.19 20.66
C GLN A 84 21.14 23.38 20.22
N ASN A 85 21.31 23.59 18.91
CA ASN A 85 22.02 24.76 18.39
C ASN A 85 21.28 26.08 18.68
N ILE A 86 19.95 26.10 18.60
CA ILE A 86 19.14 27.28 18.95
C ILE A 86 19.25 27.54 20.44
N GLU A 87 19.10 26.52 21.27
CA GLU A 87 19.22 26.62 22.72
C GLU A 87 20.59 27.16 23.15
N LYS A 88 21.66 26.64 22.53
CA LYS A 88 23.04 27.11 22.73
C LYS A 88 23.19 28.58 22.36
N LYS A 89 22.73 29.00 21.17
CA LYS A 89 22.77 30.40 20.73
C LYS A 89 21.97 31.33 21.63
N ASP A 90 20.80 30.89 22.07
CA ASP A 90 19.95 31.64 23.00
C ASP A 90 20.67 31.78 24.36
N ARG A 91 21.34 30.72 24.86
CA ARG A 91 22.14 30.75 26.09
C ARG A 91 23.31 31.73 25.97
N GLU A 92 24.07 31.67 24.89
CA GLU A 92 25.18 32.60 24.60
C GLU A 92 24.68 34.05 24.55
N THR A 93 23.54 34.31 23.90
CA THR A 93 22.91 35.63 23.82
C THR A 93 22.53 36.19 25.20
N MET A 94 22.01 35.33 26.08
CA MET A 94 21.66 35.69 27.45
C MET A 94 22.90 35.91 28.32
N ALA A 95 23.97 35.14 28.12
CA ALA A 95 25.20 35.19 28.90
C ALA A 95 26.21 36.27 28.45
N MET A 96 26.03 36.84 27.26
CA MET A 96 26.94 37.86 26.70
C MET A 96 27.11 39.05 27.65
N ASP A 97 28.35 39.43 28.03
CA ASP A 97 28.55 40.67 28.78
C ASP A 97 28.42 41.90 27.86
N ILE A 98 27.63 42.88 28.31
CA ILE A 98 27.38 44.12 27.58
C ILE A 98 27.91 45.35 28.31
N SER A 99 28.55 45.21 29.47
CA SER A 99 29.00 46.32 30.33
C SER A 99 29.92 47.31 29.60
N HIS A 100 30.87 46.78 28.83
CA HIS A 100 31.93 47.50 28.12
C HIS A 100 31.53 47.97 26.70
N MET A 101 30.29 47.72 26.28
CA MET A 101 29.81 48.03 24.92
C MET A 101 29.27 49.47 24.77
N SER A 102 29.29 49.99 23.54
CA SER A 102 28.67 51.26 23.16
C SER A 102 27.15 51.26 23.44
N PRO A 103 26.52 52.41 23.78
CA PRO A 103 25.08 52.50 24.04
C PRO A 103 24.20 51.89 22.94
N LYS A 104 24.57 52.08 21.66
CA LYS A 104 23.83 51.52 20.52
C LYS A 104 23.86 49.99 20.51
N THR A 105 25.02 49.41 20.76
CA THR A 105 25.24 47.95 20.83
C THR A 105 24.56 47.34 22.06
N LYS A 106 24.54 48.06 23.19
CA LYS A 106 23.78 47.65 24.39
C LYS A 106 22.28 47.55 24.10
N GLN A 107 21.71 48.50 23.36
CA GLN A 107 20.29 48.46 23.01
C GLN A 107 19.96 47.27 22.09
N PHE A 108 20.83 46.98 21.12
CA PHE A 108 20.70 45.80 20.25
C PHE A 108 20.62 44.50 21.06
N TRP A 109 21.58 44.25 21.95
CA TRP A 109 21.58 43.02 22.76
C TRP A 109 20.41 42.94 23.74
N LYS A 110 19.94 44.07 24.30
CA LYS A 110 18.74 44.09 25.12
C LYS A 110 17.49 43.66 24.35
N LEU A 111 17.37 44.07 23.09
CA LEU A 111 16.28 43.65 22.21
C LEU A 111 16.40 42.17 21.85
N GLU A 112 17.60 41.71 21.51
CA GLU A 112 17.86 40.31 21.14
C GLU A 112 17.54 39.35 22.31
N ARG A 113 17.96 39.68 23.54
CA ARG A 113 17.59 38.91 24.74
C ARG A 113 16.09 38.86 24.95
N ARG A 114 15.38 39.97 24.73
CA ARG A 114 13.90 39.98 24.82
C ARG A 114 13.28 39.05 23.77
N HIS A 115 13.84 39.01 22.56
CA HIS A 115 13.39 38.10 21.50
C HIS A 115 13.63 36.63 21.89
N VAL A 116 14.79 36.31 22.46
CA VAL A 116 15.11 34.99 23.01
C VAL A 116 14.10 34.57 24.08
N MET A 117 13.82 35.41 25.07
CA MET A 117 12.86 35.12 26.14
C MET A 117 11.45 34.88 25.58
N ARG A 118 11.03 35.68 24.58
CA ARG A 118 9.77 35.47 23.88
C ARG A 118 9.73 34.12 23.15
N ARG A 119 10.80 33.76 22.43
CA ARG A 119 10.91 32.51 21.68
C ARG A 119 10.83 31.29 22.60
N ARG A 120 11.42 31.37 23.79
CA ARG A 120 11.36 30.31 24.82
C ARG A 120 9.98 30.18 25.46
N LEU A 121 9.34 31.31 25.78
CA LEU A 121 7.99 31.31 26.36
C LEU A 121 6.99 30.54 25.47
N PHE A 122 7.04 30.75 24.16
CA PHE A 122 6.18 30.02 23.20
C PHE A 122 6.56 28.55 22.97
N ARG A 123 7.70 28.07 23.52
CA ARG A 123 8.11 26.66 23.47
C ARG A 123 7.72 25.89 24.73
N ASP A 124 7.72 26.55 25.90
CA ASP A 124 7.41 25.94 27.19
C ASP A 124 5.90 25.77 27.45
N ASP A 125 5.04 26.53 26.74
CA ASP A 125 3.57 26.40 26.77
C ASP A 125 3.05 25.14 26.03
N GLY A 126 3.69 23.97 26.19
CA GLY A 126 3.22 22.70 25.61
C GLY A 126 1.94 22.16 26.29
N PRO A 127 1.11 21.30 25.65
CA PRO A 127 1.15 20.75 24.29
C PRO A 127 0.17 21.45 23.34
N SER A 128 0.47 21.37 22.04
CA SER A 128 -0.49 21.70 20.97
C SER A 128 -1.65 20.71 21.04
N ASN A 129 -2.75 21.07 21.70
CA ASN A 129 -4.14 20.58 21.63
C ASN A 129 -4.40 19.21 20.91
N LYS A 130 -3.57 18.19 21.11
CA LYS A 130 -3.65 16.88 20.44
C LYS A 130 -3.43 15.72 21.40
N ASP A 131 -2.98 15.98 22.62
CA ASP A 131 -2.80 14.94 23.64
C ASP A 131 -4.13 14.40 24.19
N TRP A 132 -5.27 15.08 23.95
CA TRP A 132 -6.60 14.60 24.33
C TRP A 132 -7.16 13.50 23.39
N LEU A 133 -6.51 13.21 22.26
CA LEU A 133 -6.98 12.22 21.29
C LEU A 133 -6.48 10.79 21.57
N ASN A 134 -5.66 10.58 22.60
CA ASN A 134 -5.07 9.27 22.91
C ASN A 134 -5.64 8.60 24.17
N ASP A 135 -6.67 9.16 24.81
CA ASP A 135 -7.27 8.61 26.05
C ASP A 135 -8.47 7.67 25.80
N GLU A 136 -8.50 6.93 24.69
CA GLU A 136 -9.48 5.86 24.42
C GLU A 136 -8.78 4.48 24.42
N ASN A 137 -8.32 4.05 25.60
CA ASN A 137 -8.21 2.63 25.95
C ASN A 137 -7.91 2.48 27.45
N HIS A 138 -8.95 2.52 28.28
CA HIS A 138 -8.95 1.95 29.62
C HIS A 138 -10.29 1.33 29.95
#